data_AF-A0A1I0CHI9-F1
#
_entry.id   AF-A0A1I0CHI9-F1
#
_cell.length_a   1.000
_cell.length_b   1.000
_cell.length_c   1.000
_cell.angle_alpha   90.00
_cell.angle_beta   90.00
_cell.angle_gamma   90.00
#
_symmetry.space_group_name_H-M   'P 1'
#
loop_
_entity.id
_entity.type
_entity.pdbx_description
1 polymer ?
#
loop_
_entity_poly.entity_id
_entity_poly.type
_entity_poly.pdbx_seq_one_letter_code
_entity_poly.pdbx_strand_id
1 'polypeptide(L)'
;MSFSNILSVLAFTFSVIAFFHSKKSKKNKLEIKKLQNELIQKKKANLIGKIKRVNKPNSSVKYKLIIKNIGEAVAENVRIKLMENKKGIDILEKSKTPLDKLYPKENINLITSVSYGSSGSTSKIKIKFIWDDEYKKDREEIRKVLIY
;
A
#
# COMPACT_ATOMS: atom_id res chain seq x y z
N MET A 1 -47.08 43.33 21.51
CA MET A 1 -46.24 42.14 21.23
C MET A 1 -45.85 41.52 22.57
N SER A 2 -46.17 40.26 22.84
CA SER A 2 -45.81 39.61 24.12
C SER A 2 -44.30 39.39 24.20
N PHE A 3 -43.70 39.57 25.39
CA PHE A 3 -42.29 39.26 25.67
C PHE A 3 -41.91 37.83 25.23
N SER A 4 -42.84 36.88 25.35
CA SER A 4 -42.69 35.50 24.88
C SER A 4 -42.43 35.40 23.38
N ASN A 5 -43.04 36.27 22.58
CA ASN A 5 -42.91 36.24 21.12
C ASN A 5 -41.54 36.77 20.70
N ILE A 6 -41.05 37.82 21.36
CA ILE A 6 -39.70 38.38 21.14
C ILE A 6 -38.64 37.34 21.52
N LEU A 7 -38.80 36.69 22.67
CA LEU A 7 -37.88 35.66 23.14
C LEU A 7 -37.88 34.43 22.22
N SER A 8 -39.04 34.02 21.70
CA SER A 8 -39.15 32.89 20.76
C SER A 8 -38.46 33.18 19.43
N VAL A 9 -38.62 34.39 18.88
CA VAL A 9 -37.93 34.80 17.64
C VAL A 9 -36.42 34.82 17.85
N LEU A 10 -35.93 35.34 18.97
CA LEU A 10 -34.50 35.33 19.31
C LEU A 10 -33.96 33.90 19.47
N ALA A 11 -34.66 33.05 20.20
CA ALA A 11 -34.26 31.65 20.39
C ALA A 11 -34.17 30.90 19.05
N PHE A 12 -35.13 31.15 18.14
CA PHE A 12 -35.13 30.55 16.81
C PHE A 12 -33.96 31.05 15.96
N THR A 13 -33.68 32.36 15.94
CA THR A 13 -32.54 32.89 15.17
C THR A 13 -31.19 32.39 15.72
N PHE A 14 -31.02 32.34 17.04
CA PHE A 14 -29.84 31.73 17.66
C PHE A 14 -29.67 30.26 17.29
N SER A 15 -30.77 29.48 17.29
CA SER A 15 -30.76 28.06 16.91
C SER A 15 -30.31 27.87 15.46
N VAL A 16 -30.84 28.67 14.53
CA VAL A 16 -30.46 28.64 13.11
C VAL A 16 -28.97 28.95 12.94
N ILE A 17 -28.48 30.03 13.56
CA ILE A 17 -27.06 30.41 13.51
C ILE A 17 -26.17 29.29 14.08
N ALA A 18 -26.53 28.75 15.25
CA ALA A 18 -25.80 27.66 15.89
C ALA A 18 -25.77 26.40 15.02
N PHE A 19 -26.88 26.05 14.35
CA PHE A 19 -26.96 24.92 13.44
C PHE A 19 -26.03 25.08 12.23
N PHE A 20 -26.01 26.25 11.60
CA PHE A 20 -25.11 26.54 10.48
C PHE A 20 -23.64 26.55 10.92
N HIS A 21 -23.33 27.15 12.07
CA HIS A 21 -21.97 27.15 12.64
C HIS A 21 -21.51 25.72 12.95
N SER A 22 -22.35 24.89 13.57
CA SER A 22 -22.06 23.49 13.86
C SER A 22 -21.81 22.67 12.58
N LYS A 23 -22.64 22.84 11.55
CA LYS A 23 -22.42 22.20 10.24
C LYS A 23 -21.10 22.65 9.59
N LYS A 24 -20.79 23.94 9.60
CA LYS A 24 -19.53 24.49 9.04
C LYS A 24 -18.32 23.93 9.79
N SER A 25 -18.34 23.92 11.12
CA SER A 25 -17.26 23.37 11.95
C SER A 25 -17.06 21.87 11.72
N LYS A 26 -18.13 21.09 11.52
CA LYS A 26 -18.02 19.66 11.15
C LYS A 26 -17.40 19.48 9.77
N LYS A 27 -17.82 20.26 8.75
CA LYS A 27 -17.24 20.21 7.41
C LYS A 27 -15.74 20.54 7.42
N ASN A 28 -15.35 21.63 8.09
CA ASN A 28 -13.95 22.03 8.20
C ASN A 28 -13.08 20.94 8.87
N LYS A 29 -13.58 20.31 9.94
CA LYS A 29 -12.87 19.19 10.60
C LYS A 29 -12.67 18.00 9.66
N LEU A 30 -13.67 17.69 8.84
CA LEU A 30 -13.58 16.60 7.85
C LEU A 30 -12.56 16.92 6.76
N GLU A 31 -12.54 18.16 6.26
CA GLU A 31 -11.56 18.62 5.25
C GLU A 31 -10.14 18.59 5.80
N ILE A 32 -9.90 19.11 7.01
CA ILE A 32 -8.59 19.04 7.65
C ILE A 32 -8.13 17.58 7.78
N LYS A 33 -9.01 16.68 8.23
CA LYS A 33 -8.68 15.26 8.35
C LYS A 33 -8.35 14.62 6.99
N LYS A 34 -9.06 14.99 5.93
CA LYS A 34 -8.75 14.54 4.56
C LYS A 34 -7.37 15.01 4.12
N LEU A 35 -7.07 16.30 4.28
CA LEU A 35 -5.76 16.87 3.94
C LEU A 35 -4.63 16.22 4.74
N GLN A 36 -4.83 16.00 6.04
CA GLN A 36 -3.86 15.29 6.88
C GLN A 36 -3.63 13.86 6.38
N ASN A 37 -4.70 13.14 6.03
CA ASN A 37 -4.57 11.80 5.48
C ASN A 37 -3.83 11.79 4.14
N GLU A 38 -4.12 12.73 3.24
CA GLU A 38 -3.42 12.88 1.96
C GLU A 38 -1.93 13.16 2.16
N LEU A 39 -1.59 14.07 3.08
CA LEU A 39 -0.19 14.34 3.44
C LEU A 39 0.51 13.10 4.02
N ILE A 40 -0.20 12.27 4.78
CA ILE A 40 0.33 11.01 5.28
C ILE A 40 0.53 9.99 4.15
N GLN A 41 -0.41 9.90 3.20
CA GLN A 41 -0.28 8.98 2.06
C GLN A 41 0.88 9.37 1.14
N LYS A 42 1.10 10.67 0.94
CA LYS A 42 2.25 11.20 0.20
C LYS A 42 3.59 10.73 0.74
N LYS A 43 3.68 10.47 2.04
CA LYS A 43 4.88 9.99 2.74
C LYS A 43 5.04 8.46 2.75
N LYS A 44 4.08 7.72 2.20
CA LYS A 44 4.07 6.26 2.27
C LYS A 44 4.41 5.66 0.91
N ALA A 45 5.38 4.75 0.94
CA ALA A 45 5.56 3.81 -0.15
C ALA A 45 4.61 2.61 0.02
N ASN A 46 4.32 1.92 -1.07
CA ASN A 46 3.48 0.73 -1.05
C ASN A 46 3.95 -0.26 -2.11
N LEU A 47 4.47 -1.40 -1.66
CA LEU A 47 5.10 -2.38 -2.53
C LEU A 47 4.13 -3.50 -2.89
N ILE A 48 4.07 -3.82 -4.18
CA ILE A 48 3.33 -4.98 -4.70
C ILE A 48 4.27 -5.89 -5.49
N GLY A 49 3.99 -7.19 -5.46
CA GLY A 49 4.73 -8.20 -6.19
C GLY A 49 3.84 -8.98 -7.17
N LYS A 50 4.39 -9.34 -8.33
CA LYS A 50 3.79 -10.28 -9.29
C LYS A 50 4.87 -11.24 -9.80
N ILE A 51 4.55 -12.52 -9.95
CA ILE A 51 5.47 -13.47 -10.57
C ILE A 51 4.94 -13.83 -11.95
N LYS A 52 5.78 -13.67 -12.96
CA LYS A 52 5.46 -13.98 -14.36
C LYS A 52 6.43 -15.01 -14.90
N ARG A 53 5.91 -16.05 -15.57
CA ARG A 53 6.70 -17.00 -16.34
C ARG A 53 7.38 -16.28 -17.52
N VAL A 54 8.68 -16.48 -17.65
CA VAL A 54 9.49 -15.97 -18.76
C VAL A 54 9.83 -17.16 -19.66
N ASN A 55 8.95 -17.43 -20.63
CA ASN A 55 9.21 -18.50 -21.60
C ASN A 55 10.29 -18.06 -22.60
N LYS A 56 11.33 -18.89 -22.75
CA LYS A 56 12.04 -19.06 -24.01
C LYS A 56 11.70 -20.46 -24.53
N PRO A 57 11.39 -20.63 -25.83
CA PRO A 57 11.31 -21.97 -26.41
C PRO A 57 12.65 -22.68 -26.16
N ASN A 58 12.59 -23.94 -25.70
CA ASN A 58 13.76 -24.82 -25.42
C ASN A 58 14.68 -24.43 -24.24
N SER A 59 14.18 -23.80 -23.18
CA SER A 59 14.97 -23.58 -21.94
C SER A 59 14.20 -23.95 -20.69
N SER A 60 14.93 -24.27 -19.62
CA SER A 60 14.38 -24.47 -18.27
C SER A 60 13.45 -23.32 -17.90
N VAL A 61 12.28 -23.62 -17.32
CA VAL A 61 11.26 -22.62 -17.00
C VAL A 61 11.82 -21.59 -16.01
N LYS A 62 11.94 -20.33 -16.45
CA LYS A 62 12.35 -19.21 -15.59
C LYS A 62 11.14 -18.37 -15.21
N TYR A 63 11.16 -17.84 -13.99
CA TYR A 63 10.17 -16.90 -13.51
C TYR A 63 10.82 -15.55 -13.20
N LYS A 64 10.02 -14.50 -13.28
CA LYS A 64 10.42 -13.13 -12.94
C LYS A 64 9.49 -12.60 -11.86
N LEU A 65 10.05 -12.26 -10.71
CA LEU A 65 9.39 -11.50 -9.66
C LEU A 65 9.50 -10.01 -10.00
N ILE A 66 8.36 -9.42 -10.32
CA ILE A 66 8.20 -7.98 -10.60
C ILE A 66 7.72 -7.33 -9.32
N ILE A 67 8.50 -6.39 -8.79
CA ILE A 67 8.17 -5.62 -7.59
C ILE A 67 7.95 -4.19 -8.02
N LYS A 68 6.81 -3.61 -7.65
CA LYS A 68 6.43 -2.26 -8.04
C LYS A 68 6.09 -1.43 -6.81
N ASN A 69 6.54 -0.18 -6.79
CA ASN A 69 6.06 0.81 -5.84
C ASN A 69 4.81 1.50 -6.42
N ILE A 70 3.66 1.29 -5.78
CA ILE A 70 2.39 1.95 -6.11
C ILE A 70 2.05 3.06 -5.11
N GLY A 71 2.91 3.33 -4.14
CA GLY A 71 2.80 4.45 -3.22
C GLY A 71 3.30 5.76 -3.85
N GLU A 72 3.25 6.82 -3.05
CA GLU A 72 3.64 8.17 -3.47
C GLU A 72 5.04 8.56 -2.98
N ALA A 73 5.57 7.88 -1.96
CA ALA A 73 6.95 8.07 -1.50
C ALA A 73 7.92 7.03 -2.08
N VAL A 74 9.21 7.36 -2.05
CA VAL A 74 10.31 6.45 -2.39
C VAL A 74 10.36 5.33 -1.34
N ALA A 75 10.50 4.08 -1.79
CA ALA A 75 10.83 2.97 -0.90
C ALA A 75 12.35 2.81 -0.89
N GLU A 76 12.98 2.89 0.28
CA GLU A 76 14.41 2.70 0.46
C GLU A 76 14.69 1.36 1.15
N ASN A 77 15.90 0.82 0.97
CA ASN A 77 16.37 -0.40 1.64
C ASN A 77 15.37 -1.58 1.53
N VAL A 78 14.90 -1.81 0.30
CA VAL A 78 13.85 -2.77 0.01
C VAL A 78 14.41 -4.19 0.13
N ARG A 79 13.88 -4.92 1.11
CA ARG A 79 14.25 -6.28 1.48
C ARG A 79 13.06 -7.21 1.27
N ILE A 80 13.34 -8.43 0.87
CA ILE A 80 12.32 -9.43 0.52
C ILE A 80 12.60 -10.69 1.32
N LYS A 81 11.57 -11.20 2.00
CA LYS A 81 11.62 -12.50 2.66
C LYS A 81 10.51 -13.39 2.11
N LEU A 82 10.88 -14.55 1.59
CA LEU A 82 9.93 -15.60 1.26
C LEU A 82 9.43 -16.20 2.57
N MET A 83 8.12 -16.24 2.80
CA MET A 83 7.58 -16.87 4.00
C MET A 83 7.54 -18.39 3.79
N GLU A 84 8.15 -19.13 4.73
CA GLU A 84 8.22 -20.59 4.73
C GLU A 84 6.82 -21.21 4.67
N ASN A 85 6.47 -21.74 3.49
CA ASN A 85 5.70 -23.00 3.40
C ASN A 85 5.63 -23.60 1.99
N LYS A 86 6.51 -23.21 1.06
CA LYS A 86 6.55 -23.83 -0.27
C LYS A 86 7.98 -24.11 -0.66
N LYS A 87 8.41 -25.36 -0.43
CA LYS A 87 9.49 -26.01 -1.16
C LYS A 87 9.21 -25.74 -2.64
N GLY A 88 9.87 -24.76 -3.22
CA GLY A 88 9.53 -24.41 -4.57
C GLY A 88 9.85 -23.02 -5.08
N ILE A 89 10.37 -22.05 -4.31
CA ILE A 89 10.77 -20.77 -4.90
C ILE A 89 12.08 -20.32 -4.32
N ASP A 90 13.01 -19.97 -5.20
CA ASP A 90 14.25 -19.31 -4.82
C ASP A 90 14.44 -18.04 -5.64
N ILE A 91 14.89 -16.98 -4.98
CA ILE A 91 15.31 -15.75 -5.64
C ILE A 91 16.74 -16.00 -6.08
N LEU A 92 16.99 -16.06 -7.39
CA LEU A 92 18.33 -16.37 -7.91
C LEU A 92 19.25 -15.15 -7.82
N GLU A 93 18.68 -13.95 -7.83
CA GLU A 93 19.41 -12.68 -7.79
C GLU A 93 19.43 -12.05 -6.40
N LYS A 94 19.82 -12.82 -5.37
CA LYS A 94 19.91 -12.32 -3.98
C LYS A 94 20.86 -11.12 -3.83
N SER A 95 21.88 -11.02 -4.69
CA SER A 95 22.80 -9.88 -4.71
C SER A 95 22.15 -8.54 -5.09
N LYS A 96 20.96 -8.56 -5.71
CA LYS A 96 20.19 -7.34 -6.02
C LYS A 96 19.29 -6.90 -4.86
N THR A 97 19.37 -7.58 -3.72
CA THR A 97 18.63 -7.26 -2.51
C THR A 97 19.60 -7.14 -1.32
N PRO A 98 19.52 -6.10 -0.47
CA PRO A 98 18.54 -5.03 -0.50
C PRO A 98 18.68 -4.11 -1.73
N LEU A 99 17.56 -3.59 -2.22
CA LEU A 99 17.55 -2.56 -3.24
C LEU A 99 17.58 -1.20 -2.55
N ASP A 100 18.52 -0.34 -2.93
CA ASP A 100 18.74 0.95 -2.28
C ASP A 100 17.50 1.84 -2.35
N LYS A 101 16.92 2.01 -3.54
CA LYS A 101 15.76 2.87 -3.79
C LYS A 101 14.84 2.29 -4.85
N LEU A 102 13.53 2.47 -4.67
CA LEU A 102 12.49 2.21 -5.65
C LEU A 102 11.51 3.38 -5.68
N TYR A 103 11.56 4.15 -6.76
CA TYR A 103 10.78 5.37 -6.91
C TYR A 103 9.28 5.07 -7.11
N PRO A 104 8.39 6.03 -6.80
CA PRO A 104 6.96 5.90 -7.11
C PRO A 104 6.74 5.49 -8.57
N LYS A 105 5.83 4.53 -8.80
CA LYS A 105 5.47 3.95 -10.11
C LYS A 105 6.56 3.12 -10.78
N GLU A 106 7.77 3.07 -10.23
CA GLU A 106 8.88 2.26 -10.73
C GLU A 106 8.70 0.77 -10.39
N ASN A 107 9.32 -0.10 -11.18
CA ASN A 107 9.42 -1.51 -10.87
C ASN A 107 10.83 -2.05 -11.04
N ILE A 108 11.13 -3.12 -10.29
CA ILE A 108 12.32 -3.93 -10.47
C ILE A 108 11.91 -5.36 -10.80
N ASN A 109 12.76 -6.02 -11.57
CA ASN A 109 12.57 -7.39 -12.01
C ASN A 109 13.69 -8.27 -11.45
N LEU A 110 13.33 -9.25 -10.63
CA LEU A 110 14.25 -10.24 -10.09
C LEU A 110 13.99 -11.61 -10.75
N ILE A 111 15.05 -12.31 -11.15
CA ILE A 111 14.92 -13.67 -11.66
C ILE A 111 14.72 -14.63 -10.48
N THR A 112 13.69 -15.48 -10.59
CA THR A 112 13.35 -16.48 -9.58
C THR A 112 13.20 -17.85 -10.22
N SER A 113 13.60 -18.90 -9.52
CA SER A 113 13.23 -20.27 -9.85
C SER A 113 11.93 -20.62 -9.13
N VAL A 114 11.05 -21.37 -9.81
CA VAL A 114 9.87 -21.96 -9.18
C VAL A 114 9.88 -23.47 -9.45
N SER A 115 10.13 -24.27 -8.41
CA SER A 115 9.95 -25.71 -8.40
C SER A 115 8.54 -26.05 -7.90
N TYR A 116 7.69 -26.55 -8.79
CA TYR A 116 6.40 -27.10 -8.38
C TYR A 116 6.64 -28.47 -7.76
N GLY A 117 6.48 -28.59 -6.43
CA GLY A 117 6.29 -29.90 -5.83
C GLY A 117 5.00 -30.54 -6.37
N SER A 118 4.96 -31.86 -6.48
CA SER A 118 3.92 -32.69 -7.13
C SER A 118 2.47 -32.53 -6.63
N SER A 119 2.13 -31.49 -5.87
CA SER A 119 0.77 -31.14 -5.47
C SER A 119 0.32 -29.89 -6.23
N GLY A 120 -0.43 -30.11 -7.31
CA GLY A 120 -0.76 -29.14 -8.35
C GLY A 120 -1.71 -28.00 -7.98
N SER A 121 -1.51 -27.31 -6.85
CA SER A 121 -2.53 -26.34 -6.40
C SER A 121 -2.00 -25.22 -5.53
N THR A 122 -0.91 -24.54 -5.92
CA THR A 122 -0.79 -23.16 -5.43
C THR A 122 -0.16 -22.13 -6.37
N SER A 123 -1.05 -21.47 -7.10
CA SER A 123 -0.81 -20.25 -7.88
C SER A 123 -0.52 -18.99 -7.05
N LYS A 124 -0.41 -19.09 -5.71
CA LYS A 124 -0.18 -17.95 -4.80
C LYS A 124 0.93 -18.22 -3.79
N ILE A 125 1.80 -17.25 -3.56
CA ILE A 125 2.92 -17.30 -2.60
C ILE A 125 2.82 -16.13 -1.65
N LYS A 126 3.20 -16.30 -0.38
CA LYS A 126 3.30 -15.19 0.56
C LYS A 126 4.73 -14.64 0.54
N ILE A 127 4.86 -13.38 0.13
CA ILE A 127 6.12 -12.64 0.16
C ILE A 127 5.99 -11.54 1.21
N LYS A 128 6.96 -11.47 2.12
CA LYS A 128 7.10 -10.35 3.06
C LYS A 128 8.03 -9.32 2.42
N PHE A 129 7.48 -8.16 2.15
CA PHE A 129 8.24 -6.97 1.75
C PHE A 129 8.59 -6.18 2.99
N ILE A 130 9.83 -5.70 3.06
CA ILE A 130 10.34 -4.86 4.14
C ILE A 130 11.01 -3.65 3.49
N TRP A 131 10.68 -2.43 3.89
CA TRP A 131 11.26 -1.22 3.31
C TRP A 131 11.23 -0.06 4.30
N ASP A 132 12.02 0.96 4.01
CA ASP A 132 12.00 2.25 4.69
C ASP A 132 11.26 3.27 3.80
N ASP A 133 10.42 4.12 4.38
CA ASP A 133 9.84 5.28 3.71
C ASP A 133 9.82 6.50 4.64
N GLU A 134 9.42 7.66 4.11
CA GLU A 134 9.34 8.91 4.89
C GLU A 134 8.39 8.83 6.09
N TYR A 135 7.45 7.87 6.08
CA TYR A 135 6.50 7.68 7.16
C TYR A 135 7.06 6.80 8.28
N LYS A 136 7.75 5.70 7.95
CA LYS A 136 8.32 4.78 8.96
C LYS A 136 9.46 3.93 8.37
N LYS A 137 10.47 3.65 9.20
CA LYS A 137 11.48 2.62 8.93
C LYS A 137 10.96 1.21 9.19
N ASP A 138 11.56 0.22 8.52
CA ASP A 138 11.25 -1.20 8.59
C ASP A 138 9.75 -1.48 8.50
N ARG A 139 9.07 -0.79 7.57
CA ARG A 139 7.69 -1.14 7.23
C ARG A 139 7.67 -2.52 6.63
N GLU A 140 6.72 -3.31 7.12
CA GLU A 140 6.57 -4.68 6.68
C GLU A 140 5.17 -4.90 6.12
N GLU A 141 5.08 -5.61 5.01
CA GLU A 141 3.81 -6.04 4.47
C GLU A 141 3.91 -7.42 3.85
N ILE A 142 2.98 -8.30 4.24
CA ILE A 142 2.87 -9.64 3.69
C ILE A 142 1.83 -9.63 2.59
N ARG A 143 2.25 -9.88 1.36
CA ARG A 143 1.35 -9.95 0.20
C ARG A 143 1.28 -11.37 -0.36
N LYS A 144 0.08 -11.76 -0.79
CA LYS A 144 -0.12 -12.96 -1.62
C LYS A 144 0.19 -12.59 -3.07
N VAL A 145 1.32 -13.07 -3.59
CA VAL A 145 1.77 -12.86 -4.96
C VAL A 145 1.27 -14.00 -5.83
N LEU A 146 0.62 -13.65 -6.92
CA LEU A 146 0.09 -14.59 -7.91
C LEU A 146 1.19 -14.99 -8.90
N ILE A 147 1.22 -16.28 -9.25
CA ILE A 147 2.07 -16.85 -10.29
C ILE A 147 1.21 -16.97 -11.54
N TYR A 148 1.64 -16.31 -12.62
CA TYR A 148 1.04 -16.37 -13.95
C TYR A 148 2.04 -16.86 -14.99
#